data_AF-A0A7K4A298-F1
#
_entry.id   AF-A0A7K4A298-F1
#
_cell.length_a   1.000
_cell.length_b   1.000
_cell.length_c   1.000
_cell.angle_alpha   90.00
_cell.angle_beta   90.00
_cell.angle_gamma   90.00
#
_symmetry.space_group_name_H-M   'P 1'
#
loop_
_entity.id
_entity.type
_entity.pdbx_description
1 polymer ?
#
loop_
_entity_poly.entity_id
_entity_poly.type
_entity_poly.pdbx_seq_one_letter_code
_entity_poly.pdbx_strand_id
1 'polypeptide(L)'
;MKHSSLFLLMVCLVGGFVILSGCTTSPGGPNVTPTFTAVPTTTGDPLSCTGDADCVPAQCCHPESCINKQFQPDCSAVLCSAACLGPLDCGAGHCRCSEGKCQVVPGPGPVVPGQATLIIAVKDAPKVKDGDGTITHLLLNISEVSVQKAAPNQTITQTDDEVSATESGETDTAGWITVINETQSVDLLQFVNVSKVLGEKTLDAGTYTQIRLKIDSGTITVDGTDYSLTVPSGVLKLNRGFVLVPNETRMLTLDFNMEKSVVSTGSDKYMLKP
;
A
#
# COMPACT_ATOMS: atom_id res chain seq x y z
N MET A 1 -4.04 48.65 -34.98
CA MET A 1 -3.33 49.20 -33.80
C MET A 1 -2.36 48.10 -33.35
N LYS A 2 -1.13 47.99 -33.90
CA LYS A 2 0.17 48.46 -33.33
C LYS A 2 0.18 48.36 -31.79
N HIS A 3 1.00 47.52 -31.14
CA HIS A 3 2.48 47.50 -31.01
C HIS A 3 2.95 46.04 -30.82
N SER A 4 4.04 45.45 -31.33
CA SER A 4 5.42 45.83 -31.71
C SER A 4 6.33 46.29 -30.56
N SER A 5 7.16 45.35 -30.07
CA SER A 5 8.46 45.53 -29.40
C SER A 5 9.12 44.13 -29.42
N LEU A 6 10.20 43.76 -30.11
CA LEU A 6 11.48 44.36 -30.51
C LEU A 6 12.36 44.81 -29.35
N PHE A 7 13.66 44.45 -29.48
CA PHE A 7 14.84 44.61 -28.58
C PHE A 7 15.05 43.47 -27.56
N LEU A 8 16.23 42.87 -27.39
CA LEU A 8 17.58 43.16 -27.88
C LEU A 8 18.49 41.92 -27.76
N LEU A 9 19.33 41.72 -28.76
CA LEU A 9 20.43 40.76 -28.85
C LEU A 9 21.59 41.20 -27.92
N MET A 10 22.16 40.31 -27.13
CA MET A 10 23.46 40.55 -26.48
C MET A 10 24.28 39.26 -26.48
N VAL A 11 25.13 39.16 -27.51
CA VAL A 11 26.22 38.20 -27.63
C VAL A 11 27.45 38.86 -26.99
N CYS A 12 28.02 38.23 -25.97
CA CYS A 12 29.38 38.52 -25.50
C CYS A 12 30.21 37.25 -25.54
N LEU A 13 31.13 37.23 -26.51
CA LEU A 13 32.26 36.33 -26.65
C LEU A 13 33.36 36.68 -25.63
N VAL A 14 34.27 35.71 -25.49
CA VAL A 14 35.67 35.74 -25.00
C VAL A 14 35.96 35.95 -23.52
N GLY A 15 36.69 34.98 -22.96
CA GLY A 15 37.42 35.13 -21.70
C GLY A 15 37.94 33.81 -21.16
N GLY A 16 38.88 33.17 -21.87
CA GLY A 16 39.64 32.07 -21.30
C GLY A 16 40.43 32.53 -20.08
N PHE A 17 40.29 31.80 -18.97
CA PHE A 17 41.16 31.98 -17.80
C PHE A 17 41.61 30.60 -17.33
N VAL A 18 42.85 30.28 -17.72
CA VAL A 18 43.64 29.20 -17.15
C VAL A 18 44.07 29.66 -15.75
N ILE A 19 43.65 28.95 -14.71
CA ILE A 19 44.18 29.14 -13.35
C ILE A 19 44.65 27.80 -12.81
N LEU A 20 45.97 27.67 -12.94
CA LEU A 20 46.93 26.93 -12.14
C LEU A 20 46.39 26.12 -10.95
N SER A 21 46.68 24.83 -11.02
CA SER A 21 46.77 23.88 -9.93
C SER A 21 47.65 24.41 -8.79
N GLY A 22 47.04 24.70 -7.64
CA GLY A 22 47.73 24.95 -6.38
C GLY A 22 47.48 23.82 -5.41
N CYS A 23 48.42 22.88 -5.29
CA CYS A 23 48.47 21.94 -4.18
C CYS A 23 49.03 22.67 -2.96
N THR A 24 48.18 23.05 -2.02
CA THR A 24 48.64 23.57 -0.71
C THR A 24 48.88 22.39 0.23
N THR A 25 50.14 22.06 0.45
CA THR A 25 50.57 21.18 1.54
C THR A 25 50.36 21.90 2.87
N SER A 26 49.43 21.40 3.68
CA SER A 26 49.19 21.86 5.05
C SER A 26 50.38 21.48 5.96
N PRO A 27 50.87 22.37 6.84
CA PRO A 27 51.95 22.06 7.78
C PRO A 27 51.47 21.08 8.84
N GLY A 28 52.30 20.07 9.12
CA GLY A 28 52.04 19.03 10.11
C GLY A 28 51.75 19.60 11.50
N GLY A 29 50.55 19.30 11.99
CA GLY A 29 50.25 19.34 13.42
C GLY A 29 50.96 18.19 14.15
N PRO A 30 51.21 18.32 15.47
CA PRO A 30 51.86 17.27 16.24
C PRO A 30 51.07 15.96 16.14
N ASN A 31 51.80 14.89 15.82
CA ASN A 31 51.32 13.52 15.80
C ASN A 31 50.93 13.09 17.23
N VAL A 32 49.74 13.50 17.66
CA VAL A 32 49.04 12.84 18.76
C VAL A 32 48.52 11.54 18.21
N THR A 33 49.26 10.45 18.45
CA THR A 33 48.72 9.10 18.37
C THR A 33 47.40 9.10 19.12
N PRO A 34 46.23 8.90 18.47
CA PRO A 34 45.01 8.68 19.21
C PRO A 34 45.26 7.41 20.01
N THR A 35 45.40 7.55 21.32
CA THR A 35 45.17 6.44 22.23
C THR A 35 43.73 6.04 21.99
N PHE A 36 43.54 5.00 21.16
CA PHE A 36 42.32 4.24 21.15
C PHE A 36 42.19 3.65 22.55
N THR A 37 41.58 4.40 23.46
CA THR A 37 40.90 3.81 24.60
C THR A 37 39.97 2.78 23.97
N ALA A 38 40.17 1.50 24.32
CA ALA A 38 39.27 0.46 23.89
C ALA A 38 37.85 0.93 24.19
N VAL A 39 37.06 1.17 23.14
CA VAL A 39 35.61 1.19 23.27
C VAL A 39 35.29 -0.11 24.00
N PRO A 40 34.50 -0.09 25.09
CA PRO A 40 34.11 -1.34 25.71
C PRO A 40 33.44 -2.16 24.61
N THR A 41 34.04 -3.28 24.25
CA THR A 41 33.37 -4.37 23.54
C THR A 41 32.36 -4.94 24.54
N THR A 42 31.33 -4.16 24.87
CA THR A 42 30.05 -4.73 25.25
C THR A 42 29.51 -5.30 23.96
N THR A 43 29.90 -6.55 23.68
CA THR A 43 29.15 -7.48 22.84
C THR A 43 27.71 -7.49 23.36
N GLY A 44 26.90 -6.54 22.87
CA GLY A 44 25.48 -6.48 23.18
C GLY A 44 24.81 -7.71 22.60
N ASP A 45 23.93 -8.34 23.37
CA ASP A 45 23.07 -9.40 22.86
C ASP A 45 22.19 -8.79 21.75
N PRO A 46 22.26 -9.28 20.50
CA PRO A 46 21.48 -8.75 19.38
C PRO A 46 19.97 -8.87 19.59
N LEU A 47 19.52 -9.72 20.52
CA LEU A 47 18.11 -9.85 20.87
C LEU A 47 17.69 -8.93 22.02
N SER A 48 18.60 -8.29 22.75
CA SER A 48 18.25 -7.49 23.92
C SER A 48 17.54 -6.18 23.55
N CYS A 49 16.51 -5.81 24.29
CA CYS A 49 15.75 -4.57 24.07
C CYS A 49 15.30 -3.94 25.38
N THR A 50 15.01 -2.63 25.34
CA THR A 50 14.43 -1.89 26.47
C THR A 50 12.99 -1.44 26.21
N GLY A 51 12.60 -1.35 24.94
CA GLY A 51 11.22 -1.13 24.52
C GLY A 51 10.98 -1.57 23.07
N ASP A 52 9.72 -1.55 22.65
CA ASP A 52 9.30 -2.09 21.36
C ASP A 52 9.97 -1.41 20.16
N ALA A 53 10.22 -0.11 20.27
CA ALA A 53 10.91 0.68 19.26
C ALA A 53 12.39 0.30 19.06
N ASP A 54 12.92 -0.60 19.89
CA ASP A 54 14.25 -1.18 19.69
C ASP A 54 14.22 -2.39 18.77
N CYS A 55 13.05 -3.01 18.55
CA CYS A 55 12.95 -4.28 17.83
C CYS A 55 12.50 -4.08 16.39
N VAL A 56 13.30 -4.59 15.45
CA VAL A 56 13.06 -4.55 14.01
C VAL A 56 13.23 -5.95 13.41
N PRO A 57 12.72 -6.21 12.19
CA PRO A 57 12.98 -7.49 11.52
C PRO A 57 14.48 -7.76 11.34
N ALA A 58 14.90 -9.00 11.59
CA ALA A 58 16.30 -9.39 11.50
C ALA A 58 16.83 -9.52 10.06
N GLN A 59 15.92 -9.61 9.08
CA GLN A 59 16.21 -9.72 7.65
C GLN A 59 15.38 -8.70 6.86
N CYS A 60 15.92 -8.26 5.72
CA CYS A 60 15.24 -7.29 4.86
C CYS A 60 14.02 -7.86 4.13
N CYS A 61 14.03 -9.15 3.80
CA CYS A 61 12.93 -9.81 3.10
C CYS A 61 12.64 -11.16 3.77
N HIS A 62 11.37 -11.51 3.89
CA HIS A 62 10.90 -12.73 4.55
C HIS A 62 11.49 -12.93 5.96
N PRO A 63 11.44 -11.92 6.84
CA PRO A 63 12.00 -12.05 8.17
C PRO A 63 11.20 -13.05 9.02
N GLU A 64 11.91 -13.98 9.66
CA GLU A 64 11.32 -14.95 10.59
C GLU A 64 11.58 -14.57 12.05
N SER A 65 12.43 -13.58 12.30
CA SER A 65 12.85 -13.18 13.64
C SER A 65 13.04 -11.67 13.76
N CYS A 66 13.18 -11.22 15.01
CA CYS A 66 13.38 -9.83 15.38
C CYS A 66 14.74 -9.63 16.02
N ILE A 67 15.37 -8.50 15.73
CA ILE A 67 16.66 -8.10 16.26
C ILE A 67 16.57 -6.67 16.80
N ASN A 68 17.48 -6.30 17.69
CA ASN A 68 17.62 -4.91 18.08
C ASN A 68 18.11 -4.07 16.88
N LYS A 69 17.48 -2.92 16.63
CA LYS A 69 17.75 -1.99 15.52
C LYS A 69 19.22 -1.58 15.39
N GLN A 70 20.00 -1.63 16.48
CA GLN A 70 21.43 -1.37 16.45
C GLN A 70 22.21 -2.39 15.60
N PHE A 71 21.66 -3.58 15.43
CA PHE A 71 22.24 -4.68 14.66
C PHE A 71 21.46 -4.96 13.36
N GLN A 72 20.55 -4.06 12.97
CA GLN A 72 19.73 -4.25 11.78
C GLN A 72 20.61 -4.30 10.51
N PRO A 73 20.27 -5.16 9.53
CA PRO A 73 20.95 -5.16 8.25
C PRO A 73 20.66 -3.86 7.48
N ASP A 74 21.60 -3.45 6.63
CA ASP A 74 21.37 -2.38 5.66
C ASP A 74 20.52 -2.91 4.50
N CYS A 75 19.29 -2.43 4.40
CA CYS A 75 18.33 -2.84 3.38
C CYS A 75 18.27 -1.88 2.18
N SER A 76 19.14 -0.87 2.10
CA SER A 76 19.06 0.20 1.08
C SER A 76 19.21 -0.27 -0.36
N ALA A 77 19.85 -1.42 -0.59
CA ALA A 77 20.11 -1.98 -1.93
C ALA A 77 19.48 -3.36 -2.15
N VAL A 78 18.59 -3.81 -1.26
CA VAL A 78 17.99 -5.16 -1.34
C VAL A 78 16.71 -5.13 -2.17
N LEU A 79 16.61 -6.04 -3.14
CA LEU A 79 15.38 -6.27 -3.92
C LEU A 79 14.62 -7.47 -3.34
N CYS A 80 13.49 -7.22 -2.70
CA CYS A 80 12.61 -8.27 -2.19
C CYS A 80 11.66 -8.80 -3.27
N SER A 81 11.31 -10.10 -3.20
CA SER A 81 10.19 -10.63 -3.98
C SER A 81 8.85 -10.17 -3.39
N ALA A 82 7.79 -10.18 -4.20
CA ALA A 82 6.43 -9.90 -3.75
C ALA A 82 5.76 -11.08 -3.02
N ALA A 83 6.52 -12.11 -2.66
CA ALA A 83 6.04 -13.20 -1.83
C ALA A 83 5.86 -12.70 -0.39
N CYS A 84 4.81 -13.17 0.28
CA CYS A 84 4.61 -12.92 1.69
C CYS A 84 4.83 -14.24 2.44
N LEU A 85 5.93 -14.34 3.20
CA LEU A 85 6.31 -15.53 3.96
C LEU A 85 6.34 -15.26 5.46
N GLY A 86 5.49 -15.98 6.19
CA GLY A 86 5.47 -15.91 7.65
C GLY A 86 4.82 -14.65 8.21
N PRO A 87 4.74 -14.52 9.54
CA PRO A 87 3.90 -13.51 10.18
C PRO A 87 4.41 -12.08 9.98
N LEU A 88 5.73 -11.85 9.95
CA LEU A 88 6.29 -10.50 9.80
C LEU A 88 6.16 -9.96 8.37
N ASP A 89 6.33 -10.82 7.37
CA ASP A 89 6.28 -10.44 5.96
C ASP A 89 4.83 -10.24 5.48
N CYS A 90 3.90 -11.02 6.02
CA CYS A 90 2.47 -10.90 5.75
C CYS A 90 1.76 -9.84 6.61
N GLY A 91 2.47 -9.17 7.55
CA GLY A 91 1.84 -8.23 8.50
C GLY A 91 0.89 -8.88 9.52
N ALA A 92 0.95 -10.20 9.68
CA ALA A 92 0.22 -10.95 10.70
C ALA A 92 0.93 -10.97 12.08
N GLY A 93 2.16 -10.45 12.14
CA GLY A 93 2.95 -10.27 13.35
C GLY A 93 3.87 -9.06 13.25
N HIS A 94 4.47 -8.70 14.38
CA HIS A 94 5.44 -7.61 14.45
C HIS A 94 6.53 -7.89 15.48
N CYS A 95 7.60 -7.09 15.41
CA CYS A 95 8.66 -7.11 16.39
C CYS A 95 8.29 -6.30 17.62
N ARG A 96 8.34 -6.95 18.79
CA ARG A 96 8.05 -6.34 20.09
C ARG A 96 9.12 -6.71 21.10
N CYS A 97 9.35 -5.84 22.07
CA CYS A 97 10.19 -6.15 23.21
C CYS A 97 9.35 -6.90 24.25
N SER A 98 9.64 -8.18 24.44
CA SER A 98 8.95 -9.04 25.40
C SER A 98 9.99 -9.69 26.31
N GLU A 99 9.86 -9.48 27.63
CA GLU A 99 10.80 -10.01 28.63
C GLU A 99 12.27 -9.58 28.37
N GLY A 100 12.47 -8.35 27.88
CA GLY A 100 13.79 -7.80 27.56
C GLY A 100 14.42 -8.37 26.29
N LYS A 101 13.67 -9.13 25.50
CA LYS A 101 14.10 -9.69 24.22
C LYS A 101 13.18 -9.32 23.06
N CYS A 102 13.77 -9.04 21.90
CA CYS A 102 13.04 -8.85 20.66
C CYS A 102 12.43 -10.18 20.21
N GLN A 103 11.11 -10.22 20.10
CA GLN A 103 10.36 -11.40 19.72
C GLN A 103 9.33 -11.04 18.65
N VAL A 104 9.03 -12.02 17.79
CA VAL A 104 7.88 -11.96 16.90
C VAL A 104 6.64 -12.21 17.76
N VAL A 105 5.74 -11.25 17.80
CA VAL A 105 4.46 -11.41 18.49
C VAL A 105 3.31 -11.39 17.47
N PRO A 106 2.24 -12.17 17.68
CA PRO A 106 1.06 -12.12 16.82
C PRO A 106 0.40 -10.74 16.84
N GLY A 107 -0.19 -10.35 15.72
CA GLY A 107 -0.94 -9.11 15.58
C GLY A 107 -0.14 -7.97 14.95
N PRO A 108 -0.84 -6.91 14.54
CA PRO A 108 -0.20 -5.73 13.96
C PRO A 108 0.65 -5.00 15.00
N GLY A 109 1.74 -4.38 14.54
CA GLY A 109 2.67 -3.65 15.41
C GLY A 109 2.09 -2.45 16.13
N PRO A 110 2.80 -1.94 17.17
CA PRO A 110 2.44 -0.67 17.79
C PRO A 110 2.36 0.38 16.68
N VAL A 111 1.17 0.98 16.57
CA VAL A 111 0.90 2.01 15.58
C VAL A 111 1.76 3.22 15.95
N VAL A 112 2.84 3.44 15.21
CA VAL A 112 3.60 4.67 15.33
C VAL A 112 2.65 5.81 14.96
N PRO A 113 2.39 6.79 15.85
CA PRO A 113 1.48 7.87 15.56
C PRO A 113 2.00 8.68 14.36
N GLY A 114 1.09 9.03 13.45
CA GLY A 114 1.41 9.75 12.23
C GLY A 114 0.29 9.58 11.21
N GLN A 115 0.47 10.16 10.03
CA GLN A 115 -0.48 10.04 8.92
C GLN A 115 0.17 9.36 7.73
N ALA A 116 -0.63 8.67 6.93
CA ALA A 116 -0.24 8.06 5.67
C ALA A 116 -1.27 8.41 4.59
N THR A 117 -0.87 8.37 3.33
CA THR A 117 -1.80 8.56 2.21
C THR A 117 -2.22 7.20 1.66
N LEU A 118 -3.52 6.91 1.68
CA LEU A 118 -4.11 5.74 1.06
C LEU A 118 -4.64 6.10 -0.32
N ILE A 119 -4.25 5.35 -1.34
CA ILE A 119 -4.81 5.42 -2.69
C ILE A 119 -5.57 4.13 -2.95
N ILE A 120 -6.84 4.23 -3.33
CA ILE A 120 -7.64 3.09 -3.79
C ILE A 120 -7.72 3.12 -5.31
N ALA A 121 -7.31 2.03 -5.93
CA ALA A 121 -7.40 1.83 -7.36
C ALA A 121 -8.13 0.52 -7.67
N VAL A 122 -8.68 0.42 -8.87
CA VAL A 122 -9.28 -0.80 -9.40
C VAL A 122 -8.57 -1.23 -10.67
N LYS A 123 -8.52 -2.53 -10.90
CA LYS A 123 -7.97 -3.17 -12.09
C LYS A 123 -8.81 -4.41 -12.40
N ASP A 124 -8.85 -4.80 -13.65
CA ASP A 124 -9.49 -6.04 -14.10
C ASP A 124 -8.44 -7.00 -14.69
N ALA A 125 -8.75 -8.29 -14.56
CA ALA A 125 -8.07 -9.36 -15.25
C ALA A 125 -8.43 -9.34 -16.76
N PRO A 126 -7.61 -9.95 -17.64
CA PRO A 126 -7.81 -9.86 -19.09
C PRO A 126 -9.14 -10.45 -19.56
N LYS A 127 -9.61 -9.94 -20.71
CA LYS A 127 -10.87 -10.31 -21.36
C LYS A 127 -11.14 -11.81 -21.33
N VAL A 128 -12.29 -12.16 -20.77
CA VAL A 128 -12.80 -13.52 -20.64
C VAL A 128 -13.67 -13.84 -21.85
N LYS A 129 -13.51 -15.04 -22.41
CA LYS A 129 -14.55 -15.67 -23.22
C LYS A 129 -15.30 -16.63 -22.31
N ASP A 130 -16.48 -16.23 -21.85
CA ASP A 130 -17.38 -17.16 -21.18
C ASP A 130 -18.14 -17.96 -22.24
N GLY A 131 -18.45 -19.22 -21.93
CA GLY A 131 -19.16 -20.14 -22.83
C GLY A 131 -20.56 -19.68 -23.27
N ASP A 132 -21.01 -18.50 -22.84
CA ASP A 132 -22.34 -17.88 -23.06
C ASP A 132 -22.28 -16.55 -23.84
N GLY A 133 -21.09 -16.11 -24.30
CA GLY A 133 -20.95 -14.89 -25.10
C GLY A 133 -19.67 -14.11 -24.83
N THR A 134 -19.40 -13.10 -25.65
CA THR A 134 -18.26 -12.19 -25.46
C THR A 134 -18.69 -11.02 -24.60
N ILE A 135 -18.15 -10.95 -23.37
CA ILE A 135 -18.35 -9.79 -22.51
C ILE A 135 -17.40 -8.68 -22.96
N THR A 136 -17.96 -7.50 -23.20
CA THR A 136 -17.22 -6.36 -23.79
C THR A 136 -17.13 -5.16 -22.86
N HIS A 137 -18.07 -5.01 -21.93
CA HIS A 137 -18.09 -3.95 -20.93
C HIS A 137 -18.61 -4.46 -19.59
N LEU A 138 -18.05 -3.93 -18.49
CA LEU A 138 -18.50 -4.18 -17.12
C LEU A 138 -18.48 -2.87 -16.34
N LEU A 139 -19.58 -2.13 -16.41
CA LEU A 139 -19.72 -0.82 -15.78
C LEU A 139 -20.27 -0.97 -14.36
N LEU A 140 -19.59 -0.37 -13.39
CA LEU A 140 -20.06 -0.24 -12.01
C LEU A 140 -20.16 1.23 -11.64
N ASN A 141 -21.27 1.60 -11.00
CA ASN A 141 -21.45 2.92 -10.38
C ASN A 141 -21.14 2.80 -8.89
N ILE A 142 -19.96 3.26 -8.49
CA ILE A 142 -19.44 3.21 -7.13
C ILE A 142 -19.74 4.56 -6.47
N SER A 143 -20.55 4.58 -5.41
CA SER A 143 -20.95 5.83 -4.73
C SER A 143 -20.16 6.12 -3.47
N GLU A 144 -19.58 5.09 -2.86
CA GLU A 144 -18.78 5.24 -1.65
C GLU A 144 -17.68 4.19 -1.60
N VAL A 145 -16.49 4.62 -1.15
CA VAL A 145 -15.45 3.71 -0.68
C VAL A 145 -15.11 4.07 0.74
N SER A 146 -15.15 3.10 1.64
CA SER A 146 -14.84 3.28 3.06
C SER A 146 -13.92 2.17 3.58
N VAL A 147 -13.13 2.51 4.59
CA VAL A 147 -12.19 1.60 5.24
C VAL A 147 -12.45 1.54 6.74
N GLN A 148 -12.24 0.38 7.35
CA GLN A 148 -12.42 0.20 8.79
C GLN A 148 -11.07 0.21 9.50
N LYS A 149 -10.83 1.19 10.37
CA LYS A 149 -9.68 1.22 11.28
C LYS A 149 -9.89 0.18 12.38
N ALA A 150 -8.88 -0.63 12.63
CA ALA A 150 -8.88 -1.64 13.67
C ALA A 150 -8.93 -0.96 15.06
N ALA A 151 -9.68 -1.56 16.00
CA ALA A 151 -9.58 -1.15 17.40
C ALA A 151 -8.17 -1.52 17.96
N PRO A 152 -7.68 -0.82 18.99
CA PRO A 152 -6.42 -1.17 19.63
C PRO A 152 -6.44 -2.65 20.03
N ASN A 153 -5.41 -3.41 19.64
CA ASN A 153 -5.27 -4.85 19.94
C ASN A 153 -6.14 -5.82 19.12
N GLN A 154 -6.74 -5.38 18.01
CA GLN A 154 -7.38 -6.28 17.03
C GLN A 154 -6.34 -6.86 16.07
N THR A 155 -6.32 -8.19 15.96
CA THR A 155 -5.42 -8.93 15.05
C THR A 155 -6.03 -9.05 13.66
N ILE A 156 -5.21 -8.95 12.61
CA ILE A 156 -5.63 -9.25 11.24
C ILE A 156 -5.75 -10.77 11.12
N THR A 157 -6.97 -11.30 11.00
CA THR A 157 -7.18 -12.68 10.56
C THR A 157 -7.13 -12.68 9.03
N GLN A 158 -5.97 -13.01 8.45
CA GLN A 158 -5.91 -13.30 7.01
C GLN A 158 -6.47 -14.70 6.79
N THR A 159 -7.71 -14.77 6.32
CA THR A 159 -8.20 -15.97 5.64
C THR A 159 -7.91 -15.79 4.15
N ASP A 160 -7.20 -16.74 3.55
CA ASP A 160 -6.94 -16.79 2.11
C ASP A 160 -8.21 -17.11 1.28
N ASP A 161 -9.36 -17.20 1.95
CA ASP A 161 -10.65 -17.50 1.35
C ASP A 161 -11.43 -16.21 1.09
N GLU A 162 -11.62 -15.95 -0.21
CA GLU A 162 -12.77 -15.34 -0.89
C GLU A 162 -13.35 -14.04 -0.30
N VAL A 163 -13.52 -13.06 -1.19
CA VAL A 163 -14.34 -11.89 -0.92
C VAL A 163 -15.74 -12.40 -0.52
N SER A 164 -16.13 -12.18 0.74
CA SER A 164 -17.37 -12.74 1.28
C SER A 164 -18.41 -11.65 1.46
N ALA A 165 -19.48 -11.71 0.66
CA ALA A 165 -20.72 -10.98 0.91
C ALA A 165 -21.48 -11.65 2.05
N THR A 166 -21.01 -11.46 3.29
CA THR A 166 -21.79 -11.81 4.47
C THR A 166 -22.78 -10.68 4.76
N GLU A 167 -24.07 -11.00 4.78
CA GLU A 167 -25.10 -10.14 5.34
C GLU A 167 -24.82 -9.94 6.84
N SER A 168 -24.72 -8.68 7.24
CA SER A 168 -24.64 -8.34 8.67
C SER A 168 -25.37 -7.03 8.81
N GLY A 169 -26.48 -7.08 9.53
CA GLY A 169 -27.29 -5.93 9.86
C GLY A 169 -26.43 -4.82 10.45
N GLU A 170 -26.80 -3.59 10.10
CA GLU A 170 -26.23 -2.38 10.66
C GLU A 170 -26.17 -2.44 12.18
N THR A 171 -24.96 -2.30 12.72
CA THR A 171 -24.73 -1.70 14.03
C THR A 171 -23.48 -0.81 13.93
N ASP A 172 -23.75 0.48 13.98
CA ASP A 172 -22.95 1.60 14.46
C ASP A 172 -21.41 1.64 14.33
N THR A 173 -20.97 2.48 13.39
CA THR A 173 -20.26 3.77 13.64
C THR A 173 -18.82 3.75 14.22
N ALA A 174 -18.31 2.64 14.77
CA ALA A 174 -16.93 2.61 15.27
C ALA A 174 -15.91 2.27 14.16
N GLY A 175 -15.00 3.21 13.88
CA GLY A 175 -13.79 2.98 13.08
C GLY A 175 -13.95 3.07 11.56
N TRP A 176 -15.16 3.30 11.02
CA TRP A 176 -15.35 3.51 9.59
C TRP A 176 -14.90 4.90 9.15
N ILE A 177 -14.09 4.95 8.08
CA ILE A 177 -13.60 6.18 7.48
C ILE A 177 -13.90 6.14 6.00
N THR A 178 -14.74 7.08 5.54
CA THR A 178 -15.02 7.27 4.11
C THR A 178 -13.80 7.84 3.40
N VAL A 179 -13.34 7.17 2.36
CA VAL A 179 -12.25 7.61 1.47
C VAL A 179 -12.82 8.37 0.27
N ILE A 180 -13.93 7.88 -0.30
CA ILE A 180 -14.60 8.44 -1.46
C ILE A 180 -16.10 8.52 -1.16
N ASN A 181 -16.74 9.66 -1.45
CA ASN A 181 -18.17 9.87 -1.31
C ASN A 181 -18.82 10.50 -2.56
N GLU A 182 -18.11 10.44 -3.69
CA GLU A 182 -18.57 10.94 -4.97
C GLU A 182 -18.80 9.76 -5.90
N THR A 183 -19.95 9.73 -6.58
CA THR A 183 -20.29 8.65 -7.49
C THR A 183 -19.40 8.66 -8.72
N GLN A 184 -18.78 7.51 -8.99
CA GLN A 184 -17.92 7.29 -10.15
C GLN A 184 -18.41 6.08 -10.94
N SER A 185 -18.48 6.23 -12.26
CA SER A 185 -18.76 5.13 -13.18
C SER A 185 -17.45 4.57 -13.69
N VAL A 186 -17.26 3.25 -13.55
CA VAL A 186 -16.01 2.57 -13.92
C VAL A 186 -16.33 1.36 -14.76
N ASP A 187 -15.83 1.34 -15.99
CA ASP A 187 -15.81 0.14 -16.83
C ASP A 187 -14.55 -0.68 -16.52
N LEU A 188 -14.72 -1.76 -15.76
CA LEU A 188 -13.60 -2.57 -15.26
C LEU A 188 -12.77 -3.17 -16.41
N LEU A 189 -13.42 -3.55 -17.51
CA LEU A 189 -12.76 -4.16 -18.68
C LEU A 189 -11.84 -3.20 -19.44
N GLN A 190 -11.88 -1.89 -19.17
CA GLN A 190 -10.96 -0.92 -19.77
C GLN A 190 -9.60 -0.90 -19.06
N PHE A 191 -9.50 -1.50 -17.89
CA PHE A 191 -8.34 -1.45 -17.01
C PHE A 191 -7.61 -2.80 -16.95
N VAL A 192 -7.57 -3.50 -18.09
CA VAL A 192 -6.72 -4.69 -18.27
C VAL A 192 -5.26 -4.23 -18.30
N ASN A 193 -4.46 -4.68 -17.33
CA ASN A 193 -3.04 -4.34 -17.16
C ASN A 193 -2.70 -2.92 -16.68
N VAL A 194 -3.69 -2.06 -16.44
CA VAL A 194 -3.50 -0.71 -15.89
C VAL A 194 -4.50 -0.46 -14.76
N SER A 195 -4.11 0.26 -13.71
CA SER A 195 -5.03 0.54 -12.60
C SER A 195 -5.71 1.90 -12.77
N LYS A 196 -7.00 1.99 -12.48
CA LYS A 196 -7.75 3.25 -12.36
C LYS A 196 -7.82 3.66 -10.90
N VAL A 197 -7.24 4.81 -10.55
CA VAL A 197 -7.45 5.41 -9.22
C VAL A 197 -8.91 5.84 -9.10
N LEU A 198 -9.57 5.35 -8.04
CA LEU A 198 -10.89 5.80 -7.62
C LEU A 198 -10.76 7.06 -6.76
N GLY A 199 -9.78 7.08 -5.86
CA GLY A 199 -9.54 8.22 -5.00
C GLY A 199 -8.41 8.00 -4.01
N GLU A 200 -8.11 9.07 -3.27
CA GLU A 200 -7.04 9.11 -2.28
C GLU A 200 -7.52 9.80 -1.00
N LYS A 201 -6.96 9.40 0.13
CA LYS A 201 -7.20 10.08 1.41
C LYS A 201 -6.02 9.93 2.35
N THR A 202 -5.69 11.01 3.05
CA THR A 202 -4.76 10.98 4.18
C THR A 202 -5.49 10.47 5.43
N LEU A 203 -4.94 9.43 6.03
CA LEU A 203 -5.51 8.72 7.17
C LEU A 203 -4.46 8.58 8.27
N ASP A 204 -4.90 8.37 9.50
CA ASP A 204 -3.97 7.99 10.57
C ASP A 204 -3.27 6.68 10.20
N ALA A 205 -1.98 6.62 10.51
CA ALA A 205 -1.25 5.36 10.50
C ALA A 205 -1.93 4.33 11.41
N GLY A 206 -1.74 3.06 11.10
CA GLY A 206 -2.28 1.95 11.85
C GLY A 206 -2.94 0.89 10.98
N THR A 207 -3.61 -0.03 11.65
CA THR A 207 -4.21 -1.21 11.01
C THR A 207 -5.63 -0.92 10.57
N TYR A 208 -5.97 -1.42 9.39
CA TYR A 208 -7.29 -1.40 8.81
C TYR A 208 -7.70 -2.83 8.49
N THR A 209 -8.96 -3.19 8.76
CA THR A 209 -9.43 -4.59 8.71
C THR A 209 -10.29 -4.89 7.50
N GLN A 210 -10.96 -3.88 6.94
CA GLN A 210 -11.94 -4.07 5.88
C GLN A 210 -11.97 -2.85 4.94
N ILE A 211 -12.24 -3.12 3.66
CA ILE A 211 -12.60 -2.11 2.66
C ILE A 211 -14.04 -2.40 2.22
N ARG A 212 -14.85 -1.36 2.06
CA ARG A 212 -16.20 -1.43 1.51
C ARG A 212 -16.32 -0.55 0.28
N LEU A 213 -16.95 -1.11 -0.74
CA LEU A 213 -17.35 -0.37 -1.94
C LEU A 213 -18.86 -0.46 -2.05
N LYS A 214 -19.53 0.68 -1.97
CA LYS A 214 -20.97 0.78 -2.21
C LYS A 214 -21.20 0.89 -3.71
N ILE A 215 -21.93 -0.07 -4.26
CA ILE A 215 -22.28 -0.16 -5.68
C ILE A 215 -23.76 0.17 -5.82
N ASP A 216 -24.06 1.31 -6.44
CA ASP A 216 -25.45 1.73 -6.66
C ASP A 216 -26.11 0.94 -7.79
N SER A 217 -25.34 0.61 -8.84
CA SER A 217 -25.79 -0.18 -9.98
C SER A 217 -24.62 -0.71 -10.78
N GLY A 218 -24.87 -1.75 -11.58
CA GLY A 218 -23.93 -2.26 -12.56
C GLY A 218 -24.60 -2.61 -13.88
N THR A 219 -23.83 -2.62 -14.96
CA THR A 219 -24.25 -2.99 -16.30
C THR A 219 -23.17 -3.85 -16.93
N ILE A 220 -23.58 -4.94 -17.58
CA ILE A 220 -22.69 -5.84 -18.31
C ILE A 220 -23.14 -5.91 -19.76
N THR A 221 -22.21 -5.82 -20.71
CA THR A 221 -22.52 -5.93 -22.14
C THR A 221 -22.03 -7.27 -22.67
N VAL A 222 -22.97 -8.14 -23.06
CA VAL A 222 -22.70 -9.47 -23.62
C VAL A 222 -23.17 -9.51 -25.07
N ASP A 223 -22.25 -9.84 -25.98
CA ASP A 223 -22.51 -9.88 -27.43
C ASP A 223 -23.16 -8.59 -27.98
N GLY A 224 -22.80 -7.44 -27.39
CA GLY A 224 -23.30 -6.12 -27.77
C GLY A 224 -24.67 -5.75 -27.18
N THR A 225 -25.25 -6.59 -26.31
CA THR A 225 -26.49 -6.30 -25.59
C THR A 225 -26.18 -5.98 -24.13
N ASP A 226 -26.77 -4.90 -23.62
CA ASP A 226 -26.62 -4.48 -22.24
C ASP A 226 -27.61 -5.17 -21.32
N TYR A 227 -27.10 -5.71 -20.22
CA TYR A 227 -27.88 -6.35 -19.17
C TYR A 227 -27.60 -5.68 -17.82
N SER A 228 -28.63 -5.63 -16.97
CA SER A 228 -28.46 -5.17 -15.59
C SER A 228 -27.63 -6.18 -14.81
N LEU A 229 -26.59 -5.71 -14.12
CA LEU A 229 -25.77 -6.50 -13.23
C LEU A 229 -26.24 -6.31 -11.79
N THR A 230 -26.70 -7.38 -11.16
CA THR A 230 -27.17 -7.33 -9.78
C THR A 230 -25.99 -7.49 -8.81
N VAL A 231 -25.88 -6.60 -7.82
CA VAL A 231 -24.98 -6.75 -6.66
C VAL A 231 -25.87 -7.00 -5.44
N PRO A 232 -26.01 -8.24 -4.93
CA PRO A 232 -27.06 -8.59 -3.97
C PRO A 232 -27.10 -7.70 -2.71
N SER A 233 -25.93 -7.38 -2.15
CA SER A 233 -25.79 -6.55 -0.97
C SER A 233 -25.73 -5.04 -1.26
N GLY A 234 -25.58 -4.64 -2.52
CA GLY A 234 -25.18 -3.27 -2.91
C GLY A 234 -23.82 -2.83 -2.33
N VAL A 235 -23.10 -3.72 -1.64
CA VAL A 235 -21.84 -3.42 -0.96
C VAL A 235 -20.89 -4.59 -1.13
N LEU A 236 -19.77 -4.35 -1.80
CA LEU A 236 -18.65 -5.29 -1.86
C LEU A 236 -17.76 -5.09 -0.64
N LYS A 237 -17.51 -6.17 0.09
CA LYS A 237 -16.71 -6.18 1.32
C LYS A 237 -15.41 -6.95 1.09
N LEU A 238 -14.28 -6.30 1.30
CA LEU A 238 -12.97 -6.92 1.22
C LEU A 238 -12.43 -7.07 2.64
N ASN A 239 -12.41 -8.30 3.14
CA ASN A 239 -11.95 -8.63 4.50
C ASN A 239 -10.44 -8.83 4.57
N ARG A 240 -9.67 -8.09 3.74
CA ARG A 240 -8.22 -8.16 3.73
C ARG A 240 -7.67 -6.95 4.46
N GLY A 241 -7.16 -7.19 5.66
CA GLY A 241 -6.55 -6.14 6.45
C GLY A 241 -5.26 -5.61 5.80
N PHE A 242 -4.93 -4.35 6.10
CA PHE A 242 -3.71 -3.69 5.67
C PHE A 242 -3.21 -2.73 6.75
N VAL A 243 -1.95 -2.34 6.65
CA VAL A 243 -1.30 -1.42 7.60
C VAL A 243 -0.89 -0.16 6.84
N LEU A 244 -1.15 1.01 7.44
CA LEU A 244 -0.65 2.30 7.02
C LEU A 244 0.52 2.71 7.90
N VAL A 245 1.70 2.90 7.32
CA VAL A 245 2.91 3.37 8.01
C VAL A 245 2.99 4.90 7.91
N PRO A 246 3.39 5.62 8.97
CA PRO A 246 3.54 7.08 8.91
C PRO A 246 4.43 7.55 7.76
N ASN A 247 4.00 8.63 7.10
CA ASN A 247 4.66 9.28 5.97
C ASN A 247 4.79 8.41 4.70
N GLU A 248 4.07 7.29 4.62
CA GLU A 248 3.99 6.45 3.42
C GLU A 248 2.79 6.83 2.55
N THR A 249 2.94 6.65 1.23
CA THR A 249 1.81 6.54 0.29
C THR A 249 1.59 5.07 -0.04
N ARG A 250 0.47 4.51 0.42
CA ARG A 250 0.07 3.13 0.17
C ARG A 250 -1.00 3.08 -0.91
N MET A 251 -0.71 2.39 -2.02
CA MET A 251 -1.69 2.12 -3.06
C MET A 251 -2.26 0.70 -2.90
N LEU A 252 -3.57 0.58 -2.79
CA LEU A 252 -4.29 -0.70 -2.82
C LEU A 252 -5.00 -0.80 -4.17
N THR A 253 -4.66 -1.84 -4.93
CA THR A 253 -5.35 -2.17 -6.18
C THR A 253 -6.32 -3.31 -5.92
N LEU A 254 -7.60 -3.04 -6.19
CA LEU A 254 -8.67 -4.02 -6.13
C LEU A 254 -8.73 -4.72 -7.49
N ASP A 255 -8.39 -6.00 -7.48
CA ASP A 255 -8.41 -6.85 -8.67
C ASP A 255 -9.77 -7.54 -8.75
N PHE A 256 -10.59 -7.12 -9.72
CA PHE A 256 -11.86 -7.76 -10.01
C PHE A 256 -11.58 -8.89 -11.00
N ASN A 257 -11.71 -10.15 -10.58
CA ASN A 257 -11.59 -11.26 -11.50
C ASN A 257 -12.96 -11.59 -12.06
N MET A 258 -13.27 -11.07 -13.26
CA MET A 258 -14.57 -11.28 -13.87
C MET A 258 -14.99 -12.75 -13.98
N GLU A 259 -14.08 -13.68 -14.36
CA GLU A 259 -14.40 -15.12 -14.52
C GLU A 259 -14.99 -15.73 -13.25
N LYS A 260 -14.57 -15.21 -12.10
CA LYS A 260 -14.97 -15.70 -10.78
C LYS A 260 -16.08 -14.87 -10.18
N SER A 261 -16.09 -13.57 -10.49
CA SER A 261 -17.00 -12.60 -9.89
C SER A 261 -18.32 -12.48 -10.65
N VAL A 262 -18.42 -12.76 -11.94
CA VAL A 262 -19.70 -12.66 -12.68
C VAL A 262 -20.34 -14.04 -12.82
N VAL A 263 -21.58 -14.17 -12.38
CA VAL A 263 -22.36 -15.41 -12.50
C VAL A 263 -23.64 -15.15 -13.29
N SER A 264 -23.87 -15.93 -14.34
CA SER A 264 -25.16 -16.03 -15.02
C SER A 264 -26.14 -16.83 -14.14
N THR A 265 -27.27 -16.22 -13.79
CA THR A 265 -28.29 -16.80 -12.88
C THR A 265 -29.55 -17.29 -13.61
N GLY A 266 -29.49 -17.37 -14.95
CA GLY A 266 -30.58 -17.72 -15.86
C GLY A 266 -30.53 -16.84 -17.11
N SER A 267 -31.46 -17.06 -18.06
CA SER A 267 -31.53 -16.29 -19.31
C SER A 267 -31.48 -14.78 -19.02
N ASP A 268 -30.41 -14.13 -19.46
CA ASP A 268 -30.19 -12.68 -19.42
C ASP A 268 -30.05 -12.05 -18.01
N LYS A 269 -29.74 -12.83 -16.97
CA LYS A 269 -29.55 -12.31 -15.60
C LYS A 269 -28.13 -12.53 -15.10
N TYR A 270 -27.42 -11.43 -14.88
CA TYR A 270 -26.04 -11.44 -14.39
C TYR A 270 -25.96 -10.92 -12.96
N MET A 271 -25.10 -11.54 -12.16
CA MET A 271 -24.87 -11.18 -10.77
C MET A 271 -23.37 -11.06 -10.52
N LEU A 272 -22.97 -9.96 -9.88
CA LEU A 272 -21.61 -9.79 -9.38
C LEU A 272 -21.53 -10.40 -7.99
N LYS A 273 -20.83 -11.52 -7.89
CA LYS A 273 -20.32 -12.04 -6.63
C LYS A 273 -18.99 -11.36 -6.31
N PRO A 274 -18.75 -11.09 -5.02
CA PRO A 274 -17.48 -10.58 -4.59
C PRO A 274 -16.35 -11.56 -4.93
#